data_AF-A0A392NCR9-F1
#
_entry.id   AF-A0A392NCR9-F1
#
_cell.length_a   1.000
_cell.length_b   1.000
_cell.length_c   1.000
_cell.angle_alpha   90.00
_cell.angle_beta   90.00
_cell.angle_gamma   90.00
#
_symmetry.space_group_name_H-M   'P 1'
#
loop_
_entity.id
_entity.type
_entity.pdbx_description
1 polymer ?
#
loop_
_entity_poly.entity_id
_entity_poly.type
_entity_poly.pdbx_seq_one_letter_code
_entity_poly.pdbx_strand_id
1 'polypeptide(L)'
;MLYNGYIIILALTLGFTFCRNESEDIRKVVDNVTKLLDRTDLFIADHPVGVESRVQDIIQLLNSQQSKDSILIGIWGMGGIGKTTIAKAAYNKIRHDYETKCFLLNVREVWEQDNGEVSLQQRLLSDIYKTTKIKIGTVESGKMILQERLSQKRIFLVLDDVNKLDQLNALCGSREWFGQGSIIIITTRDGDVLRRLEVDY
;
A
#
# COMPACT_ATOMS: atom_id res chain seq x y z
N MET A 1 -0.14 -12.09 12.67
CA MET A 1 0.74 -13.18 12.19
C MET A 1 0.74 -14.42 13.08
N LEU A 2 0.49 -14.33 14.39
CA LEU A 2 0.54 -15.49 15.29
C LEU A 2 -0.55 -16.56 15.02
N TYR A 3 -1.73 -16.19 14.53
CA TYR A 3 -2.84 -17.14 14.33
C TYR A 3 -2.64 -18.11 13.15
N ASN A 4 -2.07 -17.67 12.03
CA ASN A 4 -1.85 -18.52 10.85
C ASN A 4 -0.80 -19.61 11.12
N GLY A 5 0.24 -19.29 11.88
CA GLY A 5 1.21 -20.29 12.34
C GLY A 5 0.55 -21.26 13.31
N TYR A 6 -0.24 -20.77 14.27
CA TYR A 6 -0.85 -21.61 15.30
C TYR A 6 -1.80 -22.67 14.73
N ILE A 7 -2.68 -22.34 13.78
CA ILE A 7 -3.65 -23.33 13.26
C ILE A 7 -2.94 -24.43 12.45
N ILE A 8 -1.97 -24.05 11.60
CA ILE A 8 -1.21 -25.01 10.79
C ILE A 8 -0.31 -25.87 11.68
N ILE A 9 0.37 -25.27 12.66
CA ILE A 9 1.22 -25.98 13.62
C ILE A 9 0.38 -26.91 14.51
N LEU A 10 -0.81 -26.49 14.96
CA LEU A 10 -1.72 -27.30 15.76
C LEU A 10 -2.26 -28.50 14.97
N ALA A 11 -2.62 -28.31 13.69
CA ALA A 11 -3.08 -29.40 12.83
C ALA A 11 -1.97 -30.43 12.56
N LEU A 12 -0.74 -29.97 12.32
CA LEU A 12 0.43 -30.85 12.13
C LEU A 12 0.84 -31.58 13.42
N THR A 13 0.77 -30.93 14.58
CA THR A 13 1.06 -31.57 15.89
C THR A 13 -0.03 -32.56 16.33
N LEU A 14 -1.26 -32.38 15.87
CA LEU A 14 -2.38 -33.32 16.08
C LEU A 14 -2.45 -34.43 15.02
N GLY A 15 -1.49 -34.51 14.10
CA GLY A 15 -1.41 -35.59 13.11
C GLY A 15 -2.38 -35.48 11.92
N PHE A 16 -3.03 -34.33 11.72
CA PHE A 16 -3.89 -34.11 10.56
C PHE A 16 -3.04 -33.80 9.33
N THR A 17 -3.21 -34.62 8.28
CA THR A 17 -2.61 -34.36 6.96
C THR A 17 -3.71 -33.79 6.06
N PHE A 18 -3.64 -32.50 5.73
CA PHE A 18 -4.62 -31.88 4.82
C PHE A 18 -4.31 -32.27 3.37
N CYS A 19 -5.29 -32.84 2.67
CA CYS A 19 -5.21 -33.00 1.22
C CYS A 19 -5.15 -31.63 0.54
N ARG A 20 -4.46 -31.54 -0.61
CA ARG A 20 -4.17 -30.27 -1.32
C ARG A 20 -5.43 -29.42 -1.63
N ASN A 21 -6.59 -30.05 -1.83
CA ASN A 21 -7.86 -29.34 -2.07
C ASN A 21 -8.47 -28.77 -0.78
N GLU A 22 -8.45 -29.53 0.32
CA GLU A 22 -9.01 -29.07 1.60
C GLU A 22 -8.20 -27.89 2.15
N SER A 23 -6.88 -27.87 1.95
CA SER A 23 -6.04 -26.74 2.36
C SER A 23 -6.28 -25.48 1.52
N GLU A 24 -6.60 -25.60 0.23
CA GLU A 24 -7.00 -24.45 -0.60
C GLU A 24 -8.36 -23.89 -0.18
N ASP A 25 -9.33 -24.76 0.11
CA ASP A 25 -10.66 -24.32 0.53
C ASP A 25 -10.65 -23.69 1.93
N ILE A 26 -9.86 -24.26 2.86
CA ILE A 26 -9.61 -23.62 4.16
C ILE A 26 -8.94 -22.26 3.97
N ARG A 27 -7.97 -22.14 3.07
CA ARG A 27 -7.32 -20.84 2.80
C ARG A 27 -8.31 -19.81 2.28
N LYS A 28 -9.20 -20.18 1.35
CA LYS A 28 -10.26 -19.29 0.85
C LYS A 28 -11.22 -18.87 1.96
N VAL A 29 -11.61 -19.80 2.84
CA VAL A 29 -12.49 -19.49 3.98
C VAL A 29 -11.80 -18.53 4.94
N VAL A 30 -10.55 -18.80 5.31
CA VAL A 30 -9.76 -17.93 6.21
C VAL A 30 -9.53 -16.56 5.58
N ASP A 31 -9.22 -16.49 4.28
CA ASP A 31 -9.05 -15.23 3.55
C ASP A 31 -10.36 -14.43 3.56
N ASN A 32 -11.50 -15.07 3.26
CA ASN A 32 -12.80 -14.42 3.30
C ASN A 32 -13.17 -13.90 4.69
N VAL A 33 -12.97 -14.72 5.74
CA VAL A 33 -13.22 -14.30 7.13
C VAL A 33 -12.28 -13.16 7.54
N THR A 34 -11.02 -13.20 7.13
CA THR A 34 -10.06 -12.12 7.40
C THR A 34 -10.47 -10.83 6.71
N LYS A 35 -10.91 -10.89 5.44
CA LYS A 35 -11.46 -9.74 4.71
C LYS A 35 -12.70 -9.16 5.40
N LEU A 36 -13.58 -10.01 5.94
CA LEU A 36 -14.79 -9.59 6.66
C LEU A 36 -14.51 -8.94 8.04
N LEU A 37 -13.43 -9.35 8.70
CA LEU A 37 -13.04 -8.84 10.02
C LEU A 37 -12.19 -7.56 9.93
N ASP A 38 -11.52 -7.31 8.81
CA ASP A 38 -10.74 -6.09 8.56
C ASP A 38 -11.63 -4.90 8.18
N ARG A 39 -12.39 -4.40 9.16
CA ARG A 39 -13.31 -3.25 9.05
C ARG A 39 -12.58 -1.92 9.20
N THR A 40 -11.55 -1.70 8.40
CA THR A 40 -10.73 -0.47 8.40
C THR A 40 -10.91 0.32 7.10
N ASP A 41 -12.10 0.28 6.50
CA ASP A 41 -12.41 1.09 5.32
C ASP A 41 -12.16 2.57 5.58
N LEU A 42 -11.37 3.17 4.69
CA LEU A 42 -11.18 4.61 4.69
C LEU A 42 -12.51 5.25 4.28
N PHE A 43 -12.95 6.26 5.04
CA PHE A 43 -14.13 7.03 4.66
C PHE A 43 -13.87 7.79 3.35
N ILE A 44 -14.73 7.54 2.35
CA ILE A 44 -14.64 8.09 0.99
C ILE A 44 -15.49 9.36 0.89
N ALA A 45 -16.81 9.21 0.91
CA ALA A 45 -17.85 10.26 0.91
C ALA A 45 -19.22 9.59 1.13
N ASP A 46 -20.24 10.36 1.50
CA ASP A 46 -21.59 9.82 1.71
C ASP A 46 -22.25 9.36 0.40
N HIS A 47 -22.06 10.12 -0.68
CA HIS A 47 -22.64 9.85 -2.00
C HIS A 47 -21.64 10.10 -3.15
N PRO A 48 -20.59 9.27 -3.29
CA PRO A 48 -19.59 9.46 -4.32
C PRO A 48 -20.15 9.10 -5.72
N VAL A 49 -20.19 10.07 -6.63
CA VAL A 49 -20.59 9.85 -8.03
C VAL A 49 -19.34 9.70 -8.91
N GLY A 50 -19.32 8.68 -9.77
CA GLY A 50 -18.23 8.45 -10.74
C GLY A 50 -16.91 7.98 -10.12
N VAL A 51 -16.87 7.68 -8.81
CA VAL A 51 -15.68 7.14 -8.15
C VAL A 51 -15.45 5.69 -8.54
N GLU A 52 -16.50 4.86 -8.53
CA GLU A 52 -16.36 3.43 -8.88
C GLU A 52 -15.84 3.24 -10.31
N SER A 53 -16.31 4.02 -11.28
CA SER A 53 -15.80 3.93 -12.66
C SER A 53 -14.30 4.23 -12.74
N ARG A 54 -13.83 5.28 -12.07
CA ARG A 54 -12.40 5.62 -12.02
C ARG A 54 -11.56 4.56 -11.30
N VAL A 55 -12.12 3.89 -10.29
CA VAL A 55 -11.48 2.75 -9.63
C VAL A 55 -11.41 1.55 -10.58
N GLN A 56 -12.44 1.31 -11.39
CA GLN A 56 -12.40 0.26 -12.41
C GLN A 56 -11.34 0.56 -13.48
N ASP A 57 -11.18 1.82 -13.89
CA ASP A 57 -10.10 2.22 -14.81
C ASP A 57 -8.72 1.88 -14.23
N ILE A 58 -8.49 2.16 -12.95
CA ILE A 58 -7.25 1.76 -12.24
C ILE A 58 -7.06 0.24 -12.26
N ILE A 59 -8.11 -0.54 -11.96
CA ILE A 59 -8.03 -2.01 -11.96
C ILE A 59 -7.74 -2.54 -13.37
N GLN A 60 -8.35 -1.96 -14.40
CA GLN A 60 -8.07 -2.33 -15.79
C GLN A 60 -6.62 -2.02 -16.17
N LEU A 61 -6.12 -0.84 -15.80
CA LEU A 61 -4.71 -0.48 -16.00
C LEU A 61 -3.79 -1.52 -15.34
N LEU A 62 -4.05 -1.88 -14.08
CA LEU A 62 -3.29 -2.91 -13.36
C LEU A 62 -3.32 -4.28 -14.04
N ASN A 63 -4.48 -4.71 -14.54
CA ASN A 63 -4.64 -6.00 -15.22
C ASN A 63 -3.99 -6.04 -16.62
N SER A 64 -3.82 -4.87 -17.25
CA SER A 64 -3.21 -4.76 -18.58
C SER A 64 -1.68 -4.86 -18.56
N GLN A 65 -1.07 -4.67 -17.39
CA GLN A 65 0.38 -4.75 -17.22
C GLN A 65 0.82 -6.23 -17.29
N GLN A 66 1.62 -6.55 -18.31
CA GLN A 66 2.13 -7.91 -18.54
C GLN A 66 3.37 -8.24 -17.70
N SER A 67 4.04 -7.23 -17.14
CA SER A 67 5.25 -7.46 -16.34
C SER A 67 4.89 -7.87 -14.92
N LYS A 68 5.79 -8.64 -14.30
CA LYS A 68 5.68 -8.93 -12.87
C LYS A 68 6.26 -7.81 -12.01
N ASP A 69 6.76 -6.72 -12.59
CA ASP A 69 7.52 -5.70 -11.87
C ASP A 69 6.61 -4.80 -11.03
N SER A 70 7.20 -3.85 -10.30
CA SER A 70 6.45 -2.88 -9.52
C SER A 70 5.74 -1.88 -10.44
N ILE A 71 4.43 -1.71 -10.21
CA ILE A 71 3.57 -0.78 -10.97
C ILE A 71 3.43 0.52 -10.17
N LEU A 72 3.61 1.65 -10.85
CA LEU A 72 3.54 2.98 -10.23
C LEU A 72 2.49 3.82 -10.97
N ILE A 73 1.36 4.11 -10.32
CA ILE A 73 0.25 4.86 -10.91
C ILE A 73 0.22 6.28 -10.32
N GLY A 74 0.18 7.28 -11.20
CA GLY A 74 0.03 8.68 -10.83
C GLY A 74 -1.38 9.23 -11.05
N ILE A 75 -2.05 9.67 -9.98
CA ILE A 75 -3.33 10.38 -10.06
C ILE A 75 -3.06 11.87 -9.86
N TRP A 76 -3.20 12.68 -10.91
CA TRP A 76 -2.89 14.11 -10.84
C TRP A 76 -3.97 15.02 -11.41
N GLY A 77 -3.89 16.31 -11.07
CA GLY A 77 -4.84 17.33 -11.51
C GLY A 77 -5.10 18.40 -10.46
N MET A 78 -5.96 19.36 -10.77
CA MET A 78 -6.26 20.49 -9.88
C MET A 78 -6.83 20.07 -8.52
N GLY A 79 -6.77 20.99 -7.54
CA GLY A 79 -7.43 20.81 -6.24
C GLY A 79 -8.93 20.61 -6.38
N GLY A 80 -9.54 19.82 -5.49
CA GLY A 80 -11.00 19.61 -5.46
C GLY A 80 -11.56 18.57 -6.45
N ILE A 81 -10.74 18.04 -7.39
CA ILE A 81 -11.20 17.09 -8.41
C ILE A 81 -11.45 15.64 -7.90
N GLY A 82 -11.20 15.39 -6.61
CA GLY A 82 -11.46 14.09 -5.96
C GLY A 82 -10.32 13.07 -6.04
N LYS A 83 -9.06 13.46 -6.26
CA LYS A 83 -7.91 12.53 -6.33
C LYS A 83 -7.79 11.65 -5.09
N THR A 84 -7.79 12.27 -3.90
CA THR A 84 -7.75 11.56 -2.62
C THR A 84 -8.93 10.62 -2.45
N THR A 85 -10.12 11.03 -2.89
CA THR A 85 -11.35 10.21 -2.86
C THR A 85 -11.19 8.93 -3.70
N ILE A 86 -10.63 9.07 -4.91
CA ILE A 86 -10.36 7.92 -5.81
C ILE A 86 -9.28 7.02 -5.20
N ALA A 87 -8.20 7.59 -4.67
CA ALA A 87 -7.12 6.83 -4.06
C ALA A 87 -7.60 6.03 -2.84
N LYS A 88 -8.45 6.61 -1.99
CA LYS A 88 -9.10 5.90 -0.87
C LYS A 88 -9.99 4.76 -1.37
N ALA A 89 -10.79 5.00 -2.41
CA ALA A 89 -11.67 3.99 -2.97
C ALA A 89 -10.89 2.81 -3.59
N ALA A 90 -9.85 3.11 -4.37
CA ALA A 90 -8.92 2.12 -4.90
C ALA A 90 -8.22 1.35 -3.75
N TYR A 91 -7.83 2.05 -2.69
CA TYR A 91 -7.23 1.41 -1.52
C TYR A 91 -8.17 0.38 -0.88
N ASN A 92 -9.38 0.79 -0.51
CA ASN A 92 -10.37 -0.10 0.10
C ASN A 92 -10.66 -1.33 -0.79
N LYS A 93 -10.72 -1.12 -2.11
CA LYS A 93 -11.01 -2.20 -3.07
C LYS A 93 -9.88 -3.22 -3.22
N ILE A 94 -8.62 -2.77 -3.30
CA ILE A 94 -7.47 -3.61 -3.72
C ILE A 94 -6.67 -4.15 -2.53
N ARG A 95 -6.64 -3.44 -1.40
CA ARG A 95 -5.74 -3.73 -0.26
C ARG A 95 -5.87 -5.15 0.30
N HIS A 96 -7.02 -5.78 0.13
CA HIS A 96 -7.30 -7.11 0.64
C HIS A 96 -6.52 -8.22 -0.10
N ASP A 97 -5.94 -7.92 -1.25
CA ASP A 97 -5.10 -8.85 -2.01
C ASP A 97 -3.61 -8.73 -1.64
N TYR A 98 -3.27 -7.82 -0.73
CA TYR A 98 -1.90 -7.56 -0.30
C TYR A 98 -1.71 -7.85 1.19
N GLU A 99 -0.64 -8.57 1.53
CA GLU A 99 -0.28 -8.81 2.93
C GLU A 99 0.26 -7.53 3.59
N THR A 100 1.06 -6.78 2.83
CA THR A 100 1.62 -5.48 3.21
C THR A 100 0.89 -4.39 2.45
N LYS A 101 0.23 -3.50 3.17
CA LYS A 101 -0.62 -2.45 2.61
C LYS A 101 -0.50 -1.19 3.45
N CYS A 102 -0.30 -0.04 2.82
CA CYS A 102 0.02 1.22 3.50
C CYS A 102 -0.70 2.38 2.82
N PHE A 103 -1.26 3.29 3.60
CA PHE A 103 -1.86 4.52 3.10
C PHE A 103 -1.34 5.70 3.90
N LEU A 104 -0.47 6.51 3.29
CA LEU A 104 -0.01 7.77 3.88
C LEU A 104 -0.88 8.91 3.39
N LEU A 105 -1.80 9.35 4.25
CA LEU A 105 -2.70 10.46 3.99
C LEU A 105 -1.99 11.80 4.22
N ASN A 106 -2.29 12.80 3.37
CA ASN A 106 -1.83 14.18 3.49
C ASN A 106 -0.29 14.30 3.66
N VAL A 107 0.48 13.62 2.80
CA VAL A 107 1.95 13.61 2.85
C VAL A 107 2.50 15.03 2.92
N ARG A 108 2.05 15.93 2.04
CA ARG A 108 2.46 17.33 2.07
C ARG A 108 2.25 18.00 3.43
N GLU A 109 1.08 17.84 4.04
CA GLU A 109 0.76 18.53 5.29
C GLU A 109 1.58 17.98 6.46
N VAL A 110 1.73 16.66 6.54
CA VAL A 110 2.51 16.01 7.59
C VAL A 110 4.00 16.31 7.42
N TRP A 111 4.48 16.39 6.18
CA TRP A 111 5.88 16.68 5.87
C TRP A 111 6.36 18.01 6.44
N GLU A 112 5.50 19.04 6.42
CA GLU A 112 5.83 20.38 6.92
C GLU A 112 5.73 20.52 8.46
N GLN A 113 5.36 19.45 9.17
CA GLN A 113 5.33 19.45 10.64
C GLN A 113 6.73 19.21 11.22
N ASP A 114 6.91 19.54 12.51
CA ASP A 114 8.14 19.20 13.22
C ASP A 114 8.40 17.68 13.18
N ASN A 115 9.58 17.29 12.70
CA ASN A 115 9.95 15.90 12.44
C ASN A 115 8.99 15.13 11.50
N GLY A 116 8.27 15.83 10.62
CA GLY A 116 7.27 15.27 9.72
C GLY A 116 7.79 14.16 8.79
N GLU A 117 9.00 14.36 8.24
CA GLU A 117 9.67 13.40 7.36
C GLU A 117 9.89 12.05 8.06
N VAL A 118 10.48 12.12 9.26
CA VAL A 118 10.76 10.99 10.14
C VAL A 118 9.44 10.32 10.55
N SER A 119 8.43 11.10 10.89
CA SER A 119 7.10 10.60 11.27
C SER A 119 6.46 9.77 10.13
N LEU A 120 6.54 10.24 8.89
CA LEU A 120 6.01 9.53 7.72
C LEU A 120 6.74 8.20 7.49
N GLN A 121 8.07 8.19 7.59
CA GLN A 121 8.85 6.94 7.49
C GLN A 121 8.50 5.96 8.62
N GLN A 122 8.32 6.44 9.85
CA GLN A 122 7.88 5.61 10.97
C GLN A 122 6.51 5.01 10.76
N ARG A 123 5.54 5.78 10.25
CA ARG A 123 4.20 5.28 9.92
C ARG A 123 4.26 4.19 8.85
N LEU A 124 5.02 4.42 7.78
CA LEU A 124 5.20 3.42 6.73
C LEU A 124 5.82 2.12 7.26
N LEU A 125 6.89 2.24 8.05
CA LEU A 125 7.52 1.08 8.69
C LEU A 125 6.59 0.39 9.69
N SER A 126 5.81 1.15 10.46
CA SER A 126 4.80 0.61 11.39
C SER A 126 3.79 -0.26 10.66
N ASP A 127 3.30 0.18 9.51
CA ASP A 127 2.37 -0.60 8.68
C ASP A 127 3.06 -1.85 8.09
N ILE A 128 4.31 -1.73 7.63
CA ILE A 128 5.09 -2.85 7.08
C ILE A 128 5.32 -3.94 8.12
N TYR A 129 5.73 -3.57 9.33
CA TYR A 129 6.01 -4.50 10.42
C TYR A 129 4.78 -4.86 11.26
N LYS A 130 3.65 -4.18 11.04
CA LYS A 130 2.42 -4.31 11.86
C LYS A 130 2.71 -4.08 13.35
N THR A 131 3.50 -3.04 13.67
CA THR A 131 3.92 -2.71 15.04
C THR A 131 4.04 -1.21 15.26
N THR A 132 3.64 -0.74 16.44
CA THR A 132 3.73 0.68 16.82
C THR A 132 5.10 1.07 17.40
N LYS A 133 6.02 0.11 17.55
CA LYS A 133 7.30 0.29 18.26
C LYS A 133 8.47 0.64 17.33
N ILE A 134 8.23 1.38 16.25
CA ILE A 134 9.28 1.80 15.32
C ILE A 134 9.90 3.12 15.78
N LYS A 135 11.21 3.12 15.98
CA LYS A 135 12.00 4.33 16.21
C LYS A 135 13.12 4.41 15.17
N ILE A 136 13.20 5.53 14.49
CA ILE A 136 14.31 5.88 13.60
C ILE A 136 14.93 7.18 14.12
N GLY A 137 16.24 7.32 13.96
CA GLY A 137 16.99 8.47 14.49
C GLY A 137 17.09 9.63 13.50
N THR A 138 17.10 9.33 12.19
CA THR A 138 17.24 10.31 11.10
C THR A 138 16.51 9.84 9.84
N VAL A 139 16.28 10.76 8.90
CA VAL A 139 15.66 10.45 7.61
C VAL A 139 16.49 9.45 6.81
N GLU A 140 17.82 9.57 6.83
CA GLU A 140 18.74 8.68 6.13
C GLU A 140 18.67 7.25 6.67
N SER A 141 18.61 7.11 8.01
CA SER A 141 18.42 5.79 8.63
C SER A 141 17.07 5.17 8.24
N GLY A 142 16.00 5.98 8.19
CA GLY A 142 14.69 5.54 7.76
C GLY A 142 14.68 5.11 6.29
N LYS A 143 15.35 5.85 5.40
CA LYS A 143 15.51 5.51 3.97
C LYS A 143 16.17 4.15 3.78
N MET A 144 17.28 3.91 4.49
CA MET A 144 18.02 2.65 4.39
C MET A 144 17.14 1.45 4.82
N ILE A 145 16.41 1.60 5.92
CA ILE A 145 15.50 0.55 6.41
C ILE A 145 14.34 0.34 5.43
N LEU A 146 13.75 1.42 4.89
CA LEU A 146 12.67 1.32 3.92
C LEU A 146 13.12 0.61 2.64
N GLN A 147 14.26 0.98 2.07
CA GLN A 147 14.82 0.36 0.87
C GLN A 147 15.05 -1.16 1.07
N GLU A 148 15.63 -1.55 2.20
CA GLU A 148 15.84 -2.97 2.53
C GLU A 148 14.51 -3.73 2.64
N ARG A 149 13.50 -3.13 3.28
CA ARG A 149 12.23 -3.83 3.55
C ARG A 149 11.27 -3.86 2.38
N LEU A 150 11.17 -2.77 1.63
CA LEU A 150 10.27 -2.67 0.49
C LEU A 150 10.71 -3.63 -0.62
N SER A 151 12.02 -3.86 -0.80
CA SER A 151 12.54 -4.75 -1.85
C SER A 151 12.23 -6.23 -1.59
N GLN A 152 11.97 -6.58 -0.33
CA GLN A 152 11.64 -7.94 0.11
C GLN A 152 10.13 -8.22 0.19
N LYS A 153 9.30 -7.21 -0.08
CA LYS A 153 7.85 -7.30 0.15
C LYS A 153 7.08 -6.94 -1.13
N ARG A 154 6.01 -7.70 -1.36
CA ARG A 154 4.94 -7.29 -2.27
C ARG A 154 4.00 -6.35 -1.53
N ILE A 155 4.10 -5.05 -1.82
CA ILE A 155 3.37 -4.00 -1.10
C ILE A 155 2.33 -3.32 -1.98
N PHE A 156 1.19 -2.95 -1.39
CA PHE A 156 0.29 -1.96 -1.94
C PHE A 156 0.39 -0.65 -1.15
N LEU A 157 0.98 0.37 -1.76
CA LEU A 157 1.29 1.65 -1.12
C LEU A 157 0.51 2.78 -1.79
N VAL A 158 -0.12 3.64 -0.98
CA VAL A 158 -0.71 4.89 -1.45
C VAL A 158 -0.04 6.07 -0.75
N LEU A 159 0.47 7.02 -1.54
CA LEU A 159 1.03 8.29 -1.09
C LEU A 159 0.11 9.43 -1.53
N ASP A 160 -0.63 10.01 -0.60
CA ASP A 160 -1.63 11.04 -0.91
C ASP A 160 -1.08 12.47 -0.72
N ASP A 161 -1.39 13.35 -1.66
CA ASP A 161 -1.03 14.78 -1.71
C ASP A 161 0.49 15.01 -1.65
N VAL A 162 1.23 14.34 -2.53
CA VAL A 162 2.67 14.58 -2.72
C VAL A 162 2.88 15.83 -3.58
N ASN A 163 3.77 16.74 -3.17
CA ASN A 163 4.07 17.97 -3.91
C ASN A 163 5.57 18.28 -4.08
N LYS A 164 6.46 17.47 -3.50
CA LYS A 164 7.91 17.64 -3.60
C LYS A 164 8.57 16.31 -3.94
N LEU A 165 9.65 16.35 -4.69
CA LEU A 165 10.46 15.14 -4.93
C LEU A 165 11.09 14.59 -3.67
N ASP A 166 11.48 15.45 -2.73
CA ASP A 166 12.16 15.01 -1.52
C ASP A 166 11.28 14.08 -0.68
N GLN A 167 9.95 14.28 -0.74
CA GLN A 167 8.96 13.37 -0.15
C GLN A 167 9.06 11.97 -0.77
N LEU A 168 9.12 11.89 -2.11
CA LEU A 168 9.25 10.61 -2.82
C LEU A 168 10.60 9.97 -2.54
N ASN A 169 11.68 10.75 -2.62
CA ASN A 169 13.04 10.29 -2.34
C ASN A 169 13.20 9.74 -0.92
N ALA A 170 12.46 10.25 0.05
CA ALA A 170 12.51 9.80 1.43
C ALA A 170 11.60 8.61 1.74
N LEU A 171 10.48 8.45 1.02
CA LEU A 171 9.45 7.45 1.33
C LEU A 171 9.48 6.23 0.40
N CYS A 172 9.74 6.42 -0.88
CA CYS A 172 9.67 5.35 -1.89
C CYS A 172 10.90 5.28 -2.82
N GLY A 173 11.79 6.28 -2.82
CA GLY A 173 12.99 6.28 -3.64
C GLY A 173 12.69 6.09 -5.12
N SER A 174 13.22 5.01 -5.72
CA SER A 174 12.99 4.59 -7.10
C SER A 174 12.10 3.34 -7.17
N ARG A 175 11.64 2.98 -8.38
CA ARG A 175 10.87 1.73 -8.60
C ARG A 175 11.60 0.46 -8.11
N GLU A 176 12.94 0.49 -8.11
CA GLU A 176 13.81 -0.61 -7.65
C GLU A 176 13.72 -0.87 -6.15
N TRP A 177 13.17 0.06 -5.36
CA TRP A 177 12.96 -0.15 -3.93
C TRP A 177 11.89 -1.19 -3.66
N PHE A 178 11.07 -1.57 -4.64
CA PHE A 178 9.89 -2.39 -4.42
C PHE A 178 10.08 -3.82 -4.93
N GLY A 179 9.65 -4.78 -4.11
CA GLY A 179 9.57 -6.17 -4.53
C GLY A 179 8.58 -6.39 -5.66
N GLN A 180 8.77 -7.51 -6.36
CA GLN A 180 7.96 -7.93 -7.50
C GLN A 180 6.45 -7.93 -7.18
N GLY A 181 5.65 -7.41 -8.12
CA GLY A 181 4.19 -7.33 -8.02
C GLY A 181 3.66 -6.31 -7.02
N SER A 182 4.50 -5.36 -6.59
CA SER A 182 4.06 -4.22 -5.76
C SER A 182 3.30 -3.20 -6.59
N ILE A 183 2.34 -2.52 -5.97
CA ILE A 183 1.59 -1.42 -6.58
C ILE A 183 1.76 -0.18 -5.72
N ILE A 184 2.10 0.93 -6.36
CA ILE A 184 2.26 2.22 -5.72
C ILE A 184 1.34 3.22 -6.42
N ILE A 185 0.46 3.87 -5.66
CA ILE A 185 -0.39 4.95 -6.15
C ILE A 185 0.07 6.27 -5.52
N ILE A 186 0.31 7.27 -6.34
CA ILE A 186 0.67 8.62 -5.88
C ILE A 186 -0.42 9.58 -6.30
N THR A 187 -0.93 10.39 -5.37
CA THR A 187 -1.77 11.54 -5.73
C THR A 187 -0.97 12.83 -5.64
N THR A 188 -1.14 13.71 -6.63
CA THR A 188 -0.45 15.01 -6.66
C THR A 188 -1.24 16.06 -7.41
N ARG A 189 -0.96 17.34 -7.16
CA ARG A 189 -1.46 18.44 -8.01
C ARG A 189 -0.52 18.75 -9.17
N ASP A 190 0.72 18.29 -9.09
CA ASP A 190 1.80 18.63 -9.99
C ASP A 190 2.24 17.40 -10.78
N GLY A 191 1.89 17.36 -12.07
CA GLY A 191 2.28 16.25 -12.95
C GLY A 191 3.80 16.15 -13.14
N ASP A 192 4.56 17.21 -12.87
CA ASP A 192 6.01 17.24 -13.00
C ASP A 192 6.69 16.34 -11.96
N VAL A 193 6.07 16.20 -10.79
CA VAL A 193 6.49 15.28 -9.73
C VAL A 193 6.45 13.83 -10.22
N LEU A 194 5.46 13.47 -11.06
CA LEU A 194 5.28 12.11 -11.59
C LEU A 194 6.24 11.78 -12.74
N ARG A 195 6.56 12.77 -13.60
CA ARG A 195 7.44 12.56 -14.77
C ARG A 195 8.83 12.06 -14.38
N ARG A 196 9.27 12.33 -13.16
CA ARG A 196 10.58 11.93 -12.64
C ARG A 196 10.60 10.52 -12.01
N LEU A 197 9.43 9.89 -11.83
CA LEU A 197 9.31 8.52 -11.35
C LEU A 197 8.94 7.51 -12.47
N GLU A 198 8.90 7.98 -13.72
CA GLU A 198 8.53 7.18 -14.90
C GLU A 198 7.20 6.44 -14.71
N VAL A 199 6.16 7.07 -14.13
CA VAL A 199 4.86 6.43 -13.81
C VAL A 199 4.19 5.73 -15.00
N ASP A 200 3.44 4.66 -14.70
CA ASP A 200 2.57 3.94 -15.64
C ASP A 200 1.25 4.73 -15.80
N TYR A 201 0.82 4.93 -17.05
CA TYR A 201 -0.39 5.66 -17.42
C TYR A 201 -1.45 4.72 -18.01
#